data_AF-A0A6M1DKJ3-F1
#
_entry.id   AF-A0A6M1DKJ3-F1
#
_cell.length_a   1.000
_cell.length_b   1.000
_cell.length_c   1.000
_cell.angle_alpha   90.00
_cell.angle_beta   90.00
_cell.angle_gamma   90.00
#
_symmetry.space_group_name_H-M   'P 1'
#
loop_
_entity.id
_entity.type
_entity.pdbx_description
1 polymer ?
#
loop_
_entity_poly.entity_id
_entity_poly.type
_entity_poly.pdbx_seq_one_letter_code
_entity_poly.pdbx_strand_id
1 'polypeptide(L)'
;RLDKGDIIVESGRVEGRLKRSEMISKENLRTGDRVRAVILGVDPTQRGPQIMLSRSSPEFMKELFAQEVPEIEQGLLEIKSCARDSGSRAKIAVVSHDRRVDPIGTCVGVRGSRVNGVTTELAGERVDIVLW
;
A
#
# COMPACT_ATOMS: atom_id res chain seq x y z
N ARG A 1 -4.30 18.94 -2.35
CA ARG A 1 -4.58 20.09 -1.44
C ARG A 1 -5.11 19.61 -0.09
N LEU A 2 -4.97 20.39 0.98
CA LEU A 2 -5.56 20.10 2.30
C LEU A 2 -6.96 20.71 2.41
N ASP A 3 -7.93 19.94 2.92
CA ASP A 3 -9.31 20.40 3.16
C ASP A 3 -9.82 19.82 4.48
N LYS A 4 -9.98 20.68 5.50
CA LYS A 4 -10.50 20.31 6.84
C LYS A 4 -9.81 19.09 7.48
N GLY A 5 -8.53 18.87 7.19
CA GLY A 5 -7.74 17.75 7.70
C GLY A 5 -7.73 16.51 6.80
N ASP A 6 -8.51 16.51 5.71
CA ASP A 6 -8.40 15.52 4.63
C ASP A 6 -7.46 16.01 3.53
N ILE A 7 -6.98 15.07 2.72
CA ILE A 7 -6.15 15.36 1.55
C ILE A 7 -6.97 15.07 0.29
N ILE A 8 -7.04 16.08 -0.58
CA ILE A 8 -7.54 15.90 -1.94
C ILE A 8 -6.34 15.63 -2.84
N VAL A 9 -6.38 14.47 -3.49
CA VAL A 9 -5.38 13.97 -4.42
C VAL A 9 -5.94 14.10 -5.83
N GLU A 10 -5.21 14.79 -6.70
CA GLU A 10 -5.61 15.02 -8.09
C GLU A 10 -4.82 14.08 -9.00
N SER A 11 -5.53 13.39 -9.90
CA SER A 11 -4.92 12.55 -10.95
C SER A 11 -5.60 12.87 -12.28
N GLY A 12 -4.95 13.75 -13.06
CA GLY A 12 -5.50 14.24 -14.33
C GLY A 12 -6.80 15.02 -14.11
N ARG A 13 -7.93 14.47 -14.60
CA ARG A 13 -9.27 15.08 -14.47
C ARG A 13 -10.09 14.52 -13.30
N VAL A 14 -9.47 13.69 -12.47
CA VAL A 14 -10.15 12.96 -11.40
C VAL A 14 -9.60 13.41 -10.05
N GLU A 15 -10.50 13.61 -9.09
CA GLU A 15 -10.15 13.91 -7.70
C GLU A 15 -10.50 12.71 -6.81
N GLY A 16 -9.54 12.33 -5.96
CA GLY A 16 -9.73 11.39 -4.86
C GLY A 16 -9.58 12.07 -3.51
N ARG A 17 -10.30 11.59 -2.51
CA ARG A 17 -10.26 12.08 -1.14
C ARG A 17 -9.65 11.03 -0.23
N LEU A 18 -8.52 11.38 0.38
CA LEU A 18 -7.88 10.62 1.44
C LEU A 18 -8.28 11.24 2.78
N LYS A 19 -9.17 10.54 3.50
CA LYS A 19 -9.62 10.99 4.82
C LYS A 19 -8.52 10.82 5.85
N ARG A 20 -8.52 11.64 6.90
CA ARG A 20 -7.54 11.50 8.00
C ARG A 20 -7.52 10.11 8.64
N SER A 21 -8.66 9.42 8.73
CA SER A 21 -8.75 8.04 9.24
C SER A 21 -8.09 7.00 8.32
N GLU A 22 -7.93 7.34 7.04
CA GLU A 22 -7.39 6.48 6.00
C GLU A 22 -5.92 6.79 5.68
N MET A 23 -5.32 7.75 6.39
CA MET A 23 -3.90 8.08 6.33
C MET A 23 -3.09 7.18 7.27
N ILE A 24 -1.79 7.05 7.01
CA ILE A 24 -0.90 6.43 7.99
C ILE A 24 -0.48 7.51 9.00
N SER A 25 -0.62 7.22 10.30
CA SER A 25 -0.49 8.23 11.37
C SER A 25 0.86 8.96 11.43
N LYS A 26 1.95 8.36 10.92
CA LYS A 26 3.30 8.95 10.92
C LYS A 26 3.64 9.73 9.65
N GLU A 27 2.75 9.74 8.66
CA GLU A 27 2.96 10.44 7.41
C GLU A 27 2.87 11.95 7.59
N ASN A 28 3.70 12.66 6.84
CA ASN A 28 3.60 14.11 6.72
C ASN A 28 3.48 14.49 5.24
N LEU A 29 2.28 14.29 4.68
CA LEU A 29 1.96 14.66 3.31
C LEU A 29 1.69 16.16 3.20
N ARG A 30 2.36 16.81 2.26
CA ARG A 30 2.25 18.25 1.97
C ARG A 30 1.64 18.48 0.60
N THR A 31 1.15 19.70 0.39
CA THR A 31 0.72 20.13 -0.95
C THR A 31 1.91 20.08 -1.91
N GLY A 32 1.73 19.40 -3.04
CA GLY A 32 2.78 19.18 -4.05
C GLY A 32 3.42 17.80 -3.99
N ASP A 33 3.24 17.07 -2.88
CA ASP A 33 3.76 15.70 -2.78
C ASP A 33 3.00 14.75 -3.71
N ARG A 34 3.73 13.80 -4.28
CA ARG A 34 3.12 12.66 -4.96
C ARG A 34 2.59 11.69 -3.91
N VAL A 35 1.34 11.27 -4.07
CA VAL A 35 0.68 10.35 -3.15
C VAL A 35 0.29 9.09 -3.89
N ARG A 36 0.69 7.94 -3.37
CA ARG A 36 0.14 6.63 -3.78
C ARG A 36 -0.94 6.22 -2.78
N ALA A 37 -2.01 5.59 -3.23
CA ALA A 37 -3.07 5.08 -2.36
C ALA A 37 -3.90 4.04 -3.12
N VAL A 38 -4.60 3.17 -2.40
CA VAL A 38 -5.65 2.33 -3.00
C VAL A 38 -6.98 3.06 -3.00
N ILE A 39 -7.85 2.70 -3.94
CA ILE A 39 -9.25 3.11 -3.93
C ILE A 39 -9.99 2.17 -2.99
N LEU A 40 -10.56 2.72 -1.91
CA LEU A 40 -11.45 1.95 -1.02
C LEU A 40 -12.85 1.80 -1.60
N GLY A 41 -13.27 2.78 -2.40
CA GLY A 41 -14.59 2.79 -2.99
C GLY A 41 -14.95 4.16 -3.53
N VAL A 42 -16.19 4.27 -3.99
CA VAL A 42 -16.76 5.51 -4.51
C VAL A 42 -18.02 5.80 -3.71
N ASP A 43 -18.07 6.97 -3.08
CA ASP A 43 -19.24 7.45 -2.35
C ASP A 43 -20.14 8.26 -3.31
N PRO A 44 -21.35 7.77 -3.64
CA PRO A 44 -22.30 8.51 -4.46
C PRO A 44 -22.96 9.61 -3.61
N THR A 45 -22.37 10.81 -3.61
CA THR A 45 -22.94 11.97 -2.90
C THR A 45 -23.80 12.84 -3.82
N GLN A 46 -24.67 13.68 -3.24
CA GLN A 46 -25.46 14.67 -4.01
C GLN A 46 -24.61 15.66 -4.80
N ARG A 47 -23.32 15.82 -4.48
CA ARG A 47 -22.38 16.72 -5.18
C ARG A 47 -21.52 16.00 -6.22
N GLY A 48 -21.84 14.73 -6.51
CA GLY A 48 -21.11 13.88 -7.43
C GLY A 48 -20.41 12.71 -6.74
N PRO A 49 -20.00 11.69 -7.52
CA PRO A 49 -19.26 10.55 -7.00
C PRO A 49 -17.89 11.00 -6.49
N GLN A 50 -17.58 10.68 -5.23
CA GLN A 50 -16.30 10.97 -4.62
C GLN A 50 -15.49 9.68 -4.46
N ILE A 51 -14.30 9.62 -5.07
CA ILE A 51 -13.39 8.48 -4.92
C ILE A 51 -12.75 8.57 -3.53
N MET A 52 -12.94 7.54 -2.72
CA MET A 52 -12.32 7.42 -1.40
C MET A 52 -11.01 6.65 -1.52
N LEU A 53 -9.95 7.24 -0.99
CA LEU A 53 -8.61 6.67 -1.00
C LEU A 53 -8.21 6.17 0.38
N SER A 54 -7.33 5.18 0.44
CA SER A 54 -6.68 4.75 1.68
C SER A 54 -5.23 4.38 1.49
N ARG A 55 -4.45 4.74 2.51
CA ARG A 55 -3.07 4.32 2.73
C ARG A 55 -2.93 3.45 3.98
N SER A 56 -3.94 3.43 4.86
CA SER A 56 -3.97 2.58 6.05
C SER A 56 -4.47 1.15 5.77
N SER A 57 -5.21 0.95 4.67
CA SER A 57 -5.73 -0.37 4.28
C SER A 57 -4.62 -1.42 4.08
N PRO A 58 -4.81 -2.68 4.53
CA PRO A 58 -3.90 -3.79 4.21
C PRO A 58 -3.69 -3.99 2.70
N GLU A 59 -4.70 -3.69 1.88
CA GLU A 59 -4.60 -3.81 0.42
C GLU A 59 -3.51 -2.89 -0.15
N PHE A 60 -3.29 -1.72 0.45
CA PHE A 60 -2.22 -0.83 -0.02
C PHE A 60 -0.85 -1.47 0.10
N MET A 61 -0.57 -2.22 1.17
CA MET A 61 0.69 -2.95 1.30
C MET A 61 0.82 -4.04 0.23
N LYS A 62 -0.26 -4.80 -0.04
CA LYS A 62 -0.23 -5.85 -1.06
C LYS A 62 0.05 -5.28 -2.44
N GLU A 63 -0.61 -4.19 -2.80
CA GLU A 63 -0.39 -3.49 -4.09
C GLU A 63 1.03 -2.94 -4.21
N LEU A 64 1.59 -2.37 -3.14
CA LEU A 64 2.99 -1.93 -3.14
C LEU A 64 3.97 -3.09 -3.35
N PHE A 65 3.73 -4.23 -2.69
CA PHE A 65 4.54 -5.43 -2.93
C PHE A 65 4.37 -5.97 -4.34
N ALA A 66 3.17 -5.95 -4.91
CA ALA A 66 2.95 -6.38 -6.29
C ALA A 66 3.76 -5.53 -7.29
N GLN A 67 3.87 -4.22 -7.05
CA GLN A 67 4.70 -3.31 -7.87
C GLN A 67 6.21 -3.53 -7.67
N GLU A 68 6.63 -3.85 -6.44
CA GLU A 68 8.06 -3.97 -6.08
C GLU A 68 8.63 -5.38 -6.39
N VAL A 69 7.76 -6.38 -6.46
CA VAL A 69 8.10 -7.81 -6.64
C VAL A 69 7.40 -8.34 -7.89
N PRO A 70 8.08 -8.33 -9.06
CA PRO A 70 7.48 -8.75 -10.33
C PRO A 70 6.91 -10.17 -10.33
N GLU A 71 7.46 -11.06 -9.50
CA GLU A 71 7.01 -12.44 -9.35
C GLU A 71 5.58 -12.55 -8.78
N ILE A 72 5.12 -11.53 -8.03
CA ILE A 72 3.73 -11.43 -7.57
C ILE A 72 2.81 -11.10 -8.74
N GLU A 73 3.16 -10.11 -9.55
CA GLU A 73 2.37 -9.70 -10.73
C GLU A 73 2.28 -10.83 -11.77
N GLN A 74 3.34 -11.63 -11.91
CA GLN A 74 3.39 -12.80 -12.79
C GLN A 74 2.62 -14.02 -12.25
N GLY A 75 2.14 -13.97 -11.00
CA GLY A 75 1.42 -15.09 -10.37
C GLY A 75 2.31 -16.26 -9.95
N LEU A 76 3.64 -16.10 -9.92
CA LEU A 76 4.58 -17.11 -9.42
C LEU A 76 4.66 -17.11 -7.89
N LEU A 77 4.29 -15.99 -7.28
CA LEU A 77 4.24 -15.76 -5.84
C LEU A 77 2.91 -15.10 -5.50
N GLU A 78 2.34 -15.43 -4.36
CA GLU A 78 1.08 -14.84 -3.91
C GLU A 78 1.18 -14.41 -2.44
N ILE A 79 0.67 -13.21 -2.13
CA ILE A 79 0.44 -12.78 -0.75
C ILE A 79 -0.93 -13.31 -0.31
N LYS A 80 -0.94 -14.36 0.50
CA LYS A 80 -2.16 -15.03 0.99
C LYS A 80 -2.89 -14.22 2.04
N SER A 81 -2.15 -13.52 2.89
CA SER A 81 -2.70 -12.73 3.98
C SER A 81 -1.82 -11.54 4.33
N CYS A 82 -2.46 -10.47 4.81
CA CYS A 82 -1.80 -9.28 5.31
C CYS A 82 -2.53 -8.83 6.58
N ALA A 83 -1.84 -8.87 7.71
CA ALA A 83 -2.30 -8.32 8.98
C ALA A 83 -1.47 -7.08 9.27
N ARG A 84 -2.13 -5.93 9.47
CA ARG A 84 -1.47 -4.62 9.42
C ARG A 84 -1.99 -3.67 10.48
N ASP A 85 -1.08 -3.20 11.32
CA ASP A 85 -1.24 -2.03 12.18
C ASP A 85 -0.55 -0.84 11.48
N SER A 86 -1.32 -0.12 10.67
CA SER A 86 -0.86 0.98 9.81
C SER A 86 0.12 1.94 10.52
N GLY A 87 1.32 2.12 9.96
CA GLY A 87 2.36 3.02 10.46
C GLY A 87 3.17 2.47 11.64
N SER A 88 2.91 1.24 12.06
CA SER A 88 3.60 0.59 13.17
C SER A 88 4.25 -0.70 12.72
N ARG A 89 3.44 -1.72 12.41
CA ARG A 89 3.89 -3.06 12.09
C ARG A 89 2.91 -3.79 11.17
N ALA A 90 3.44 -4.69 10.36
CA ALA A 90 2.64 -5.62 9.58
C ALA A 90 3.29 -6.99 9.50
N LYS A 91 2.45 -7.99 9.21
CA LYS A 91 2.84 -9.33 8.82
C LYS A 91 2.18 -9.67 7.50
N ILE A 92 2.96 -10.12 6.54
CA ILE A 92 2.43 -10.72 5.31
C ILE A 92 2.81 -12.20 5.25
N ALA A 93 1.86 -13.03 4.83
CA ALA A 93 2.08 -14.44 4.60
C ALA A 93 2.12 -14.71 3.10
N VAL A 94 3.21 -15.31 2.63
CA VAL A 94 3.49 -15.52 1.21
C VAL A 94 3.65 -16.99 0.88
N VAL A 95 3.22 -17.36 -0.32
CA VAL A 95 3.42 -18.69 -0.90
C VAL A 95 3.98 -18.55 -2.31
N SER A 96 4.79 -19.50 -2.74
CA SER A 96 5.18 -19.60 -4.14
C SER A 96 4.43 -20.74 -4.83
N HIS A 97 4.05 -20.50 -6.08
CA HIS A 97 3.48 -21.48 -7.00
C HIS A 97 4.55 -22.16 -7.86
N ASP A 98 5.81 -21.69 -7.80
CA ASP A 98 6.98 -22.31 -8.44
C ASP A 98 7.99 -22.76 -7.37
N ARG A 99 8.35 -24.05 -7.39
CA ARG A 99 9.32 -24.63 -6.44
C ARG A 99 10.73 -24.04 -6.55
N ARG A 100 11.04 -23.33 -7.63
CA ARG A 100 12.33 -22.67 -7.84
C ARG A 100 12.40 -21.28 -7.23
N VAL A 101 11.28 -20.72 -6.78
CA VAL A 101 11.19 -19.38 -6.22
C VAL A 101 11.09 -19.47 -4.70
N ASP A 102 12.03 -18.82 -4.00
CA ASP A 102 11.93 -18.63 -2.55
C ASP A 102 11.01 -17.43 -2.27
N PRO A 103 9.80 -17.63 -1.72
CA PRO A 103 8.85 -16.53 -1.57
C PRO A 103 9.31 -15.47 -0.56
N ILE A 104 10.04 -15.85 0.50
CA ILE A 104 10.54 -14.86 1.46
C ILE A 104 11.67 -14.06 0.81
N GLY A 105 12.70 -14.75 0.30
CA GLY A 105 13.86 -14.11 -0.30
C GLY A 105 13.50 -13.21 -1.47
N THR A 106 12.54 -13.62 -2.31
CA THR A 106 12.04 -12.84 -3.44
C THR A 106 11.32 -11.56 -3.00
N CYS A 107 10.52 -11.61 -1.92
CA CYS A 107 9.87 -10.41 -1.38
C CYS A 107 10.85 -9.47 -0.64
N VAL A 108 11.90 -10.02 -0.01
CA VAL A 108 12.93 -9.23 0.67
C VAL A 108 13.84 -8.52 -0.35
N GLY A 109 14.29 -9.23 -1.38
CA GLY A 109 15.25 -8.73 -2.36
C GLY A 109 16.68 -8.64 -1.81
N VAL A 110 17.63 -8.26 -2.66
CA VAL A 110 19.06 -8.19 -2.28
C VAL A 110 19.24 -7.17 -1.16
N ARG A 111 19.73 -7.62 0.00
CA ARG A 111 19.88 -6.78 1.21
C ARG A 111 18.60 -6.05 1.63
N GLY A 112 17.44 -6.65 1.39
CA GLY A 112 16.16 -6.06 1.75
C GLY A 112 15.69 -4.96 0.80
N SER A 113 16.28 -4.80 -0.39
CA SER A 113 15.98 -3.67 -1.28
C SER A 113 14.49 -3.50 -1.58
N ARG A 114 13.78 -4.60 -1.82
CA ARG A 114 12.36 -4.58 -2.20
C ARG A 114 11.48 -4.26 -0.99
N VAL A 115 11.61 -5.03 0.10
CA VAL A 115 10.86 -4.74 1.34
C VAL A 115 11.13 -3.33 1.86
N ASN A 116 12.36 -2.81 1.72
CA ASN A 116 12.71 -1.45 2.12
C ASN A 116 12.05 -0.38 1.24
N GLY A 117 11.86 -0.65 -0.06
CA GLY A 117 11.09 0.23 -0.96
C GLY A 117 9.65 0.38 -0.48
N VAL A 118 9.02 -0.75 -0.11
CA VAL A 118 7.66 -0.76 0.44
C VAL A 118 7.61 -0.08 1.81
N THR A 119 8.50 -0.41 2.75
CA THR A 119 8.48 0.18 4.11
C THR A 119 8.71 1.68 4.08
N THR A 120 9.53 2.18 3.14
CA THR A 120 9.76 3.61 2.93
C THR A 120 8.48 4.31 2.49
N GLU A 121 7.73 3.74 1.54
CA GLU A 121 6.45 4.29 1.11
C GLU A 121 5.39 4.28 2.23
N LEU A 122 5.51 3.35 3.17
CA LEU A 122 4.64 3.20 4.34
C LEU A 122 5.16 3.94 5.59
N ALA A 123 5.97 4.99 5.41
CA ALA A 123 6.51 5.84 6.48
C ALA A 123 7.28 5.06 7.57
N GLY A 124 8.08 4.07 7.16
CA GLY A 124 8.93 3.28 8.05
C GLY A 124 8.18 2.21 8.85
N GLU A 125 7.01 1.79 8.37
CA GLU A 125 6.27 0.66 8.94
C GLU A 125 7.13 -0.61 8.93
N ARG A 126 7.20 -1.34 10.06
CA ARG A 126 7.99 -2.57 10.15
C ARG A 126 7.23 -3.74 9.53
N VAL A 127 7.81 -4.42 8.55
CA VAL A 127 7.17 -5.53 7.85
C VAL A 127 7.91 -6.83 8.13
N ASP A 128 7.19 -7.81 8.68
CA ASP A 128 7.65 -9.19 8.78
C ASP A 128 7.02 -10.00 7.64
N ILE A 129 7.84 -10.80 6.94
CA ILE A 129 7.39 -11.68 5.87
C ILE A 129 7.52 -13.11 6.36
N VAL A 130 6.44 -13.89 6.29
CA VAL A 130 6.39 -15.27 6.75
C VAL A 130 5.89 -16.20 5.64
N LEU A 131 6.29 -17.47 5.69
CA LEU A 131 5.69 -18.50 4.84
C LEU A 131 4.23 -18.72 5.27
N TRP A 132 3.34 -18.85 4.29
CA TRP A 132 1.94 -19.26 4.48
C TRP A 132 1.82 -20.74 4.85
#